data_AF-A0A3D4PDX6-F1
#
_entry.id   AF-A0A3D4PDX6-F1
#
_cell.length_a   1.000
_cell.length_b   1.000
_cell.length_c   1.000
_cell.angle_alpha   90.00
_cell.angle_beta   90.00
_cell.angle_gamma   90.00
#
_symmetry.space_group_name_H-M   'P 1'
#
loop_
_entity.id
_entity.type
_entity.pdbx_description
1 polymer ?
#
loop_
_entity_poly.entity_id
_entity_poly.type
_entity_poly.pdbx_seq_one_letter_code
_entity_poly.pdbx_strand_id
1 'polypeptide(L)' 'MATGQALYALKKVGLSNDDPSIQKAIHYLTSTQTEEGSWSVHGTKAKKKENIEETAVYWGTAWTTIGLLETLENSKP' A
#
# COMPACT_ATOMS: atom_id res chain seq x y z
N MET A 1 5.04 -3.07 3.29
CA MET A 1 5.01 -1.79 2.55
C MET A 1 4.39 -0.75 3.48
N ALA A 2 5.16 0.27 3.89
CA ALA A 2 4.71 1.23 4.91
C ALA A 2 3.51 2.07 4.44
N THR A 3 3.44 2.40 3.14
CA THR A 3 2.36 3.21 2.57
C THR A 3 0.99 2.53 2.70
N GLY A 4 0.88 1.21 2.49
CA GLY A 4 -0.37 0.47 2.68
C GLY A 4 -0.86 0.47 4.13
N GLN A 5 0.06 0.33 5.09
CA GLN A 5 -0.24 0.41 6.52
C GLN A 5 -0.69 1.81 6.95
N ALA A 6 -0.02 2.85 6.46
CA ALA A 6 -0.39 4.24 6.72
C ALA A 6 -1.77 4.55 6.13
N LEU A 7 -2.04 4.11 4.90
CA LEU A 7 -3.34 4.28 4.25
C LEU A 7 -4.47 3.63 5.07
N TYR A 8 -4.27 2.39 5.52
CA TYR A 8 -5.21 1.70 6.42
C TYR A 8 -5.49 2.50 7.69
N ALA A 9 -4.43 2.96 8.39
CA ALA A 9 -4.58 3.72 9.63
C ALA A 9 -5.35 5.02 9.42
N LEU A 10 -5.03 5.76 8.35
CA LEU A 10 -5.72 7.01 7.99
C LEU A 10 -7.20 6.79 7.68
N LYS A 11 -7.54 5.68 6.99
CA LYS A 11 -8.94 5.31 6.75
C LYS A 11 -9.66 4.93 8.05
N LYS A 12 -9.01 4.21 8.97
CA LYS A 12 -9.61 3.83 10.27
C LYS A 12 -9.91 5.01 11.18
N VAL A 13 -9.15 6.11 11.09
CA VAL A 13 -9.47 7.35 11.83
C VAL A 13 -10.50 8.23 11.10
N GLY A 14 -11.03 7.78 9.95
CA GLY A 14 -12.17 8.42 9.29
C GLY A 14 -11.82 9.44 8.21
N LEU A 15 -10.59 9.48 7.69
CA LEU A 15 -10.27 10.38 6.58
C LEU A 15 -11.07 10.02 5.33
N SER A 16 -11.60 11.06 4.66
CA SER A 16 -12.26 10.93 3.36
C SER A 16 -11.26 10.48 2.30
N ASN A 17 -11.77 9.84 1.26
CA ASN A 17 -10.98 9.60 0.06
C ASN A 17 -10.52 10.92 -0.60
N ASP A 18 -11.23 12.03 -0.39
CA ASP A 18 -10.84 13.34 -0.94
C ASP A 18 -9.62 13.96 -0.25
N ASP A 19 -9.13 13.38 0.85
CA ASP A 19 -7.92 13.86 1.50
C ASP A 19 -6.73 13.75 0.52
N PRO A 20 -5.96 14.83 0.29
CA PRO A 20 -4.84 14.81 -0.65
C PRO A 20 -3.79 13.73 -0.35
N SER A 21 -3.62 13.34 0.92
CA SER A 21 -2.68 12.30 1.33
C SER A 21 -3.18 10.91 0.97
N ILE A 22 -4.49 10.68 1.10
CA ILE A 22 -5.16 9.44 0.68
C ILE A 22 -5.05 9.28 -0.84
N GLN A 23 -5.39 10.34 -1.61
CA GLN A 23 -5.28 10.32 -3.07
C GLN A 23 -3.85 10.05 -3.54
N LYS A 24 -2.85 10.69 -2.92
CA LYS A 24 -1.44 10.44 -3.23
C LYS A 24 -1.03 9.00 -2.91
N ALA A 25 -1.49 8.45 -1.78
CA ALA A 25 -1.19 7.08 -1.41
C ALA A 25 -1.80 6.09 -2.41
N ILE A 26 -3.08 6.28 -2.79
CA ILE A 26 -3.75 5.45 -3.79
C ILE A 26 -2.98 5.52 -5.12
N HIS A 27 -2.70 6.72 -5.61
CA HIS A 27 -1.98 6.90 -6.87
C HIS A 27 -0.60 6.23 -6.87
N TYR A 28 0.18 6.43 -5.80
CA TYR A 28 1.48 5.78 -5.67
C TYR A 28 1.37 4.26 -5.67
N LEU A 29 0.42 3.70 -4.93
CA LEU A 29 0.25 2.25 -4.85
C LEU A 29 -0.22 1.69 -6.20
N THR A 30 -1.20 2.28 -6.86
CA THR A 30 -1.65 1.79 -8.17
C THR A 30 -0.60 1.96 -9.26
N SER A 31 0.22 3.01 -9.22
CA SER A 31 1.28 3.23 -10.21
C SER A 31 2.53 2.36 -10.01
N THR A 32 2.70 1.76 -8.83
CA THR A 32 3.89 0.96 -8.48
C THR A 32 3.60 -0.54 -8.36
N GLN A 33 2.37 -0.96 -8.66
CA GLN A 33 2.02 -2.36 -8.75
C GLN A 33 2.78 -3.03 -9.90
N THR A 34 3.34 -4.22 -9.66
CA THR A 34 3.99 -5.02 -10.72
C THR A 34 2.93 -5.64 -11.64
N GLU A 35 3.34 -6.13 -12.82
CA GLU A 35 2.45 -6.87 -13.74
C GLU A 35 1.77 -8.07 -13.07
N GLU A 36 2.48 -8.77 -12.17
CA GLU A 36 1.96 -9.88 -11.36
C GLU A 36 1.02 -9.43 -10.21
N GLY A 37 0.71 -8.14 -10.12
CA GLY A 37 -0.19 -7.58 -9.11
C GLY A 37 0.42 -7.37 -7.71
N SER A 38 1.71 -7.65 -7.52
CA SER A 38 2.42 -7.50 -6.25
C SER A 38 3.04 -6.10 -6.06
N TRP A 39 3.57 -5.83 -4.87
CA TRP A 39 4.39 -4.64 -4.59
C TRP A 39 5.77 -5.03 -4.06
N SER A 40 6.80 -4.67 -4.81
CA SER A 40 8.19 -4.88 -4.41
C SER A 40 8.54 -4.01 -3.20
N VAL A 41 9.08 -4.64 -2.14
CA VAL A 41 9.55 -3.93 -0.95
C VAL A 41 11.07 -3.91 -0.95
N HIS A 42 11.62 -2.71 -1.08
CA HIS A 42 13.07 -2.50 -1.00
C HIS A 42 13.51 -2.47 0.47
N GLY A 43 14.63 -3.12 0.77
CA GLY A 43 15.23 -3.07 2.10
C GLY A 43 15.65 -1.64 2.46
N THR A 44 15.32 -1.18 3.66
CA THR A 44 15.66 0.17 4.14
C THR A 44 17.12 0.31 4.59
N LYS A 45 17.82 -0.81 4.81
CA LYS A 45 19.23 -0.83 5.21
C LYS A 45 20.13 -0.64 3.98
N ALA A 46 21.08 0.29 4.05
CA ALA A 46 22.01 0.62 2.97
C ALA A 46 22.77 -0.58 2.39
N LYS A 47 23.10 -1.59 3.22
CA LYS A 47 23.78 -2.82 2.80
C LYS A 47 22.88 -3.89 2.13
N LYS A 48 21.57 -3.68 2.05
CA LYS A 48 20.60 -4.67 1.52
C LYS A 48 19.55 -4.05 0.58
N LYS A 49 19.81 -2.86 0.06
CA LYS A 49 18.83 -2.07 -0.71
C LYS A 49 18.37 -2.75 -2.00
N GLU A 50 19.21 -3.59 -2.60
CA GLU A 50 18.95 -4.33 -3.84
C GLU A 50 18.42 -5.76 -3.63
N ASN A 51 18.45 -6.29 -2.39
CA ASN A 51 17.93 -7.63 -2.13
C ASN A 51 16.44 -7.55 -1.81
N ILE A 52 15.62 -7.79 -2.84
CA ILE A 52 14.20 -8.02 -2.68
C ILE A 52 14.04 -9.41 -2.07
N GLU A 53 13.69 -9.47 -0.78
CA GLU A 53 13.33 -10.75 -0.14
C GLU A 53 11.86 -11.07 -0.48
N GLU A 54 11.63 -12.25 -1.05
CA GLU A 54 10.32 -12.69 -1.53
C GLU A 54 9.25 -12.65 -0.43
N THR A 55 9.61 -12.99 0.81
CA THR A 55 8.72 -12.86 1.97
C THR A 55 8.30 -11.42 2.22
N ALA A 56 9.21 -10.45 2.10
CA ALA A 56 8.91 -9.04 2.27
C ALA A 56 7.95 -8.50 1.20
N VAL A 57 8.00 -9.06 -0.02
CA VAL A 57 7.04 -8.76 -1.11
C VAL A 57 5.65 -9.27 -0.76
N TYR A 58 5.50 -10.49 -0.24
CA TYR A 58 4.19 -11.02 0.14
C TYR A 58 3.54 -10.23 1.28
N TRP A 59 4.28 -9.98 2.36
CA TRP A 59 3.78 -9.15 3.46
C TRP A 59 3.50 -7.71 3.00
N GLY A 60 4.33 -7.18 2.11
CA GLY A 60 4.12 -5.87 1.52
C GLY A 60 2.84 -5.78 0.70
N THR A 61 2.62 -6.77 -0.16
CA THR A 61 1.43 -6.89 -1.01
C THR A 61 0.18 -7.02 -0.15
N ALA A 62 0.17 -7.91 0.85
CA ALA A 62 -0.97 -8.08 1.75
C ALA A 62 -1.41 -6.77 2.41
N TRP A 63 -0.46 -6.01 2.98
CA TRP A 63 -0.77 -4.72 3.60
C TRP A 63 -1.23 -3.65 2.61
N THR A 64 -0.65 -3.63 1.41
CA THR A 64 -1.09 -2.73 0.34
C THR A 64 -2.53 -3.04 -0.07
N THR A 65 -2.86 -4.32 -0.29
CA THR A 65 -4.21 -4.75 -0.64
C THR A 65 -5.20 -4.36 0.45
N ILE A 66 -4.90 -4.62 1.73
CA ILE A 66 -5.76 -4.20 2.85
C ILE A 66 -5.97 -2.68 2.86
N GLY A 67 -4.90 -1.89 2.69
CA GLY A 67 -5.01 -0.42 2.67
C GLY A 67 -5.87 0.08 1.51
N LEU A 68 -5.71 -0.47 0.32
CA LEU A 68 -6.51 -0.12 -0.86
C LEU A 68 -7.97 -0.54 -0.70
N LEU A 69 -8.25 -1.70 -0.10
CA LEU A 69 -9.62 -2.17 0.15
C LEU A 69 -10.42 -1.19 1.00
N GLU A 70 -9.81 -0.55 1.99
CA GLU A 70 -10.47 0.47 2.83
C GLU A 70 -10.84 1.74 2.04
N THR A 71 -10.26 1.96 0.86
CA THR A 71 -10.56 3.10 0.00
C THR A 71 -11.65 2.80 -1.03
N LEU A 72 -11.99 1.54 -1.26
CA LEU A 72 -13.11 1.19 -2.12
C LEU A 72 -14.38 1.69 -1.45
N GLU A 73 -15.24 2.36 -2.22
CA GLU A 73 -16.55 2.74 -1.72
C GLU A 73 -17.26 1.47 -1.29
N ASN A 74 -17.68 1.41 -0.02
CA ASN A 74 -18.63 0.39 0.40
C ASN A 74 -19.90 0.69 -0.38
N SER A 75 -20.11 -0.02 -1.48
CA SER A 75 -21.43 -0.24 -2.05
C SER A 75 -22.22 -0.91 -0.95
N LYS A 76 -22.84 -0.12 -0.07
CA LYS A 76 -23.85 -0.64 0.84
C LYS A 76 -24.90 -1.26 -0.08
N PRO A 77 -25.22 -2.56 0.10
CA PRO A 77 -26.29 -3.18 -0.66
C PRO A 77 -27.63 -2.48 -0.40
#